data_AF-X1QMZ8-F1
#
_entry.id   AF-X1QMZ8-F1
#
_cell.length_a   1.000
_cell.length_b   1.000
_cell.length_c   1.000
_cell.angle_alpha   90.00
_cell.angle_beta   90.00
_cell.angle_gamma   90.00
#
_symmetry.space_group_name_H-M   'P 1'
#
loop_
_entity.id
_entity.type
_entity.pdbx_description
1 polymer ?
#
loop_
_entity_poly.entity_id
_entity_poly.type
_entity_poly.pdbx_seq_one_letter_code
_entity_poly.pdbx_strand_id
1 'polypeptide(L)' 'MVTGLQLGSIQAYGTLSGYIYLHLPQYLCKQFGISPSTSFSVTYKDGKIVIEQIKEDKENAA' A
#
# COMPACT_ATOMS: atom_id res chain seq x y z
N MET A 1 -11.95 -7.74 -21.40
CA MET A 1 -11.54 -8.87 -20.53
C MET A 1 -10.23 -8.48 -19.88
N VAL A 2 -10.19 -8.35 -18.56
CA VAL A 2 -8.95 -8.00 -17.81
C VAL A 2 -8.45 -9.27 -17.15
N THR A 3 -7.36 -9.83 -17.68
CA THR A 3 -6.66 -10.95 -17.06
C THR A 3 -5.76 -10.38 -15.96
N GLY A 4 -6.20 -10.46 -14.71
CA GLY A 4 -5.41 -10.04 -13.56
C GLY A 4 -4.40 -11.13 -13.16
N LEU A 5 -3.11 -10.78 -13.14
CA LEU A 5 -2.07 -11.66 -12.60
C LEU A 5 -2.07 -11.54 -11.06
N GLN A 6 -2.36 -12.63 -10.36
CA GLN A 6 -2.37 -12.65 -8.89
C GLN A 6 -0.95 -12.83 -8.35
N LEU A 7 -0.45 -11.80 -7.66
CA LEU A 7 0.91 -11.80 -7.09
C LEU A 7 1.00 -12.50 -5.73
N GLY A 8 -0.13 -12.92 -5.14
CA GLY A 8 -0.20 -13.69 -3.91
C GLY A 8 -1.59 -13.65 -3.24
N SER A 9 -1.87 -14.61 -2.36
CA SER A 9 -3.04 -14.63 -1.47
C SER A 9 -2.61 -15.01 -0.07
N ILE A 10 -3.00 -14.22 0.93
CA ILE A 10 -2.88 -14.61 2.34
C ILE A 10 -4.20 -15.22 2.76
N GLN A 11 -4.17 -16.49 3.16
CA GLN A 11 -5.35 -17.20 3.64
C GLN A 11 -5.55 -16.83 5.12
N ALA A 12 -6.71 -16.24 5.44
CA ALA A 12 -7.00 -15.79 6.80
C ALA A 12 -7.41 -16.99 7.68
N TYR A 13 -6.51 -17.43 8.58
CA TYR A 13 -6.74 -18.59 9.46
C TYR A 13 -7.27 -18.24 10.86
N GLY A 14 -7.70 -17.00 11.11
CA GLY A 14 -8.29 -16.60 12.39
C GLY A 14 -8.32 -15.09 12.60
N THR A 15 -8.88 -14.66 13.74
CA THR A 15 -8.85 -13.26 14.20
C THR A 15 -7.39 -12.88 14.48
N LEU A 16 -6.78 -12.10 13.58
CA LEU A 16 -5.39 -11.72 13.70
C LEU A 16 -5.28 -10.53 14.67
N SER A 17 -5.11 -10.80 15.96
CA SER A 17 -4.77 -9.78 16.95
C SER A 17 -3.26 -9.47 16.87
N GLY A 18 -2.87 -8.64 15.91
CA GLY A 18 -1.46 -8.28 15.70
C GLY A 18 -1.23 -7.29 14.58
N TYR A 19 0.01 -6.85 14.43
CA TYR A 19 0.44 -6.00 13.32
C TYR A 19 0.88 -6.85 12.13
N ILE A 20 0.42 -6.50 10.93
CA ILE A 20 0.95 -7.04 9.67
C ILE A 20 1.93 -6.02 9.11
N TYR A 21 3.17 -6.45 8.91
CA TYR A 21 4.19 -5.63 8.27
C TYR A 21 4.34 -6.04 6.80
N LEU A 22 4.28 -5.07 5.90
CA LEU A 22 4.52 -5.26 4.47
C LEU A 22 5.89 -4.69 4.12
N HIS A 23 6.78 -5.54 3.63
CA HIS A 23 8.10 -5.11 3.17
C HIS A 23 7.99 -4.56 1.74
N LEU A 24 8.37 -3.30 1.57
CA LEU A 24 8.49 -2.66 0.25
C LEU A 24 9.94 -2.79 -0.25
N PRO A 25 10.17 -3.46 -1.40
CA PRO A 25 11.49 -3.53 -2.02
C PRO A 25 12.14 -2.15 -2.20
N GLN A 26 13.45 -2.07 -1.94
CA GLN A 26 14.20 -0.81 -1.97
C GLN A 26 14.10 -0.05 -3.31
N TYR A 27 14.01 -0.76 -4.43
CA TYR A 27 13.88 -0.13 -5.74
C TYR A 27 12.52 0.58 -5.91
N LEU A 28 11.43 0.05 -5.34
CA LEU A 28 10.14 0.72 -5.32
C LEU A 28 10.20 1.95 -4.43
N CYS A 29 10.86 1.86 -3.27
CA CYS A 29 11.02 3.02 -2.40
C CYS A 29 11.74 4.17 -3.12
N LYS A 30 12.79 3.88 -3.91
CA LYS A 30 13.47 4.88 -4.73
C LYS A 30 12.58 5.43 -5.85
N GLN A 31 11.88 4.57 -6.57
CA GLN A 31 11.03 4.95 -7.70
C GLN A 31 9.88 5.88 -7.29
N PHE A 32 9.29 5.65 -6.12
CA PHE A 32 8.15 6.42 -5.61
C PHE A 32 8.53 7.46 -4.54
N GLY A 33 9.83 7.66 -4.28
CA GLY A 33 10.29 8.63 -3.29
C GLY A 33 9.79 8.34 -1.86
N ILE A 34 9.62 7.06 -1.52
CA ILE A 34 9.14 6.63 -0.20
C ILE A 34 10.28 6.76 0.81
N SER A 35 9.98 7.49 1.88
CA SER A 35 10.82 7.68 3.06
C SER A 35 10.11 7.14 4.32
N PRO A 36 10.81 7.01 5.46
CA PRO A 36 10.18 6.63 6.73
C PRO A 36 9.05 7.56 7.19
N SER A 37 9.00 8.80 6.68
CA SER A 37 7.94 9.78 7.00
C SER A 37 6.80 9.79 5.98
N THR A 38 6.80 8.88 5.01
CA THR A 38 5.76 8.81 3.98
C THR A 38 4.46 8.29 4.57
N SER A 39 3.38 9.07 4.38
CA SER A 39 2.03 8.68 4.75
C SER A 39 1.37 7.85 3.64
N PHE A 40 0.61 6.84 4.03
CA PHE A 40 -0.12 5.97 3.11
C PHE A 40 -1.60 5.90 3.50
N SER A 41 -2.47 5.84 2.50
CA SER A 41 -3.85 5.39 2.66
C SER A 41 -3.90 3.88 2.47
N VAL A 42 -4.72 3.20 3.27
CA VAL A 42 -4.96 1.76 3.13
C VAL A 42 -6.45 1.56 2.97
N THR A 43 -6.87 1.02 1.84
CA THR A 43 -8.28 0.74 1.53
C THR A 43 -8.48 -0.72 1.14
N TYR A 44 -9.68 -1.25 1.39
CA TYR A 44 -10.07 -2.57 0.94
C TYR A 44 -11.08 -2.42 -0.20
N LYS A 45 -10.70 -2.85 -1.41
CA LYS A 45 -11.51 -2.71 -2.61
C LYS A 45 -11.40 -3.97 -3.47
N ASP A 46 -12.55 -4.49 -3.92
CA ASP A 46 -12.63 -5.66 -4.82
C ASP A 46 -11.86 -6.89 -4.31
N GLY A 47 -11.90 -7.13 -3.00
CA GLY A 47 -11.21 -8.27 -2.38
C GLY A 47 -9.70 -8.06 -2.17
N LYS A 48 -9.18 -6.84 -2.38
CA LYS A 48 -7.76 -6.52 -2.33
C LYS A 48 -7.49 -5.36 -1.37
N ILE A 49 -6.34 -5.41 -0.72
CA ILE A 49 -5.79 -4.26 0.01
C ILE A 49 -5.07 -3.38 -1.00
N VAL A 50 -5.47 -2.12 -1.11
CA VAL A 50 -4.84 -1.10 -1.93
C VAL A 50 -4.12 -0.13 -1.01
N ILE A 51 -2.84 0.14 -1.31
CA ILE A 51 -1.99 1.06 -0.57
C ILE A 51 -1.62 2.19 -1.51
N GLU A 52 -1.99 3.42 -1.15
CA GLU A 52 -1.71 4.61 -1.95
C GLU A 52 -0.87 5.59 -1.14
N GLN A 53 0.13 6.20 -1.76
CA GLN A 53 0.91 7.24 -1.11
C GLN A 53 0.08 8.52 -1.00
N ILE A 54 -0.04 9.07 0.21
CA ILE A 54 -0.67 10.37 0.43
C ILE A 54 0.37 11.42 0.05
N LYS A 55 0.15 12.11 -1.06
CA LYS A 55 0.93 13.29 -1.42
C LYS A 55 0.28 14.48 -0.75
N GLU A 56 1.02 15.20 0.07
CA GLU A 56 0.63 16.56 0.43
C GLU A 56 0.78 17.40 -0.84
N ASP A 57 -0.34 17.76 -1.47
CA ASP A 57 -0.33 18.85 -2.43
C ASP A 57 0.08 20.12 -1.67
N LYS A 58 1.35 20.52 -1.82
CA LYS A 58 1.77 21.90 -1.55
C LYS A 58 1.23 22.83 -2.65
N GLU A 59 -0.08 22.83 -2.85
CA GLU A 59 -0.76 23.74 -3.76
C GLU A 59 -2.02 24.29 -3.08
N ASN A 60 -1.80 25.16 -2.08
CA ASN A 60 -2.52 26.41 -1.87
C ASN A 60 -2.10 27.02 -0.51
N ALA A 61 -0.98 27.72 -0.52
CA ALA A 61 -0.75 28.83 0.40
C ALA A 61 -0.10 29.94 -0.44
N ALA A 62 -0.94 30.55 -1.28
CA ALA A 62 -0.68 31.86 -1.88
C ALA A 62 -1.02 32.95 -0.85
#